data_AF-A0AAW4BHN9-F1
#
_entry.id   AF-A0AAW4BHN9-F1
#
_cell.length_a   1.000
_cell.length_b   1.000
_cell.length_c   1.000
_cell.angle_alpha   90.00
_cell.angle_beta   90.00
_cell.angle_gamma   90.00
#
_symmetry.space_group_name_H-M   'P 1'
#
loop_
_entity.id
_entity.type
_entity.pdbx_description
1 polymer ?
#
loop_
_entity_poly.entity_id
_entity_poly.type
_entity_poly.pdbx_seq_one_letter_code
_entity_poly.pdbx_strand_id
1 'polypeptide(L)' 'MFDQTKKSSHVHNICKFMSLKNDAVVRTLSILEFDFCFHLEYNPNIKSFTSQPFG' A
#
# COMPACT_ATOMS: atom_id res chain seq x y z
N MET A 1 -14.36 9.66 7.35
CA MET A 1 -14.27 8.87 6.11
C MET A 1 -13.25 9.58 5.23
N PHE A 2 -12.00 9.09 5.18
CA PHE A 2 -10.91 9.81 4.52
C PHE A 2 -11.04 9.64 3.01
N ASP A 3 -11.51 10.69 2.35
CA ASP A 3 -11.74 10.73 0.91
C ASP A 3 -10.38 10.79 0.19
N GLN A 4 -9.79 9.61 -0.05
CA GLN A 4 -8.57 9.41 -0.84
C GLN A 4 -8.87 9.46 -2.35
N THR A 5 -9.77 10.33 -2.79
CA THR A 5 -10.01 10.61 -4.21
C THR A 5 -9.07 11.71 -4.69
N LYS A 6 -7.76 11.59 -4.42
CA LYS A 6 -6.76 12.38 -5.16
C LYS A 6 -6.78 11.88 -6.60
N LYS A 7 -7.48 12.62 -7.46
CA LYS A 7 -7.38 12.56 -8.92
C LYS A 7 -5.91 12.40 -9.27
N SER A 8 -5.57 11.26 -9.87
CA SER A 8 -4.27 10.91 -10.49
C SER A 8 -3.14 11.87 -10.14
N SER A 9 -2.21 11.45 -9.28
CA SER A 9 -0.96 12.18 -9.10
C SER A 9 -0.32 12.40 -10.48
N HIS A 10 0.21 13.60 -10.72
CA HIS A 10 0.95 13.97 -11.92
C HIS A 10 2.13 13.02 -12.20
N VAL A 11 2.58 12.34 -11.14
CA VAL A 11 3.58 11.28 -11.15
C VAL A 11 2.81 9.95 -11.09
N HIS A 12 2.83 9.17 -12.16
CA HIS A 12 2.11 7.89 -12.36
C HIS A 12 2.56 6.74 -11.43
N ASN A 13 2.83 7.01 -10.14
CA ASN A 13 3.43 6.05 -9.22
C ASN A 13 2.45 5.50 -8.18
N ILE A 14 1.14 5.69 -8.38
CA ILE A 14 0.13 5.10 -7.50
C ILE A 14 -0.08 3.64 -7.90
N CYS A 15 0.42 2.73 -7.08
CA CYS A 15 0.23 1.29 -7.25
C CYS A 15 -0.80 0.77 -6.25
N LYS A 16 -1.58 -0.22 -6.68
CA LYS A 16 -2.51 -0.95 -5.81
C LYS A 16 -1.91 -2.32 -5.54
N PHE A 17 -1.52 -2.57 -4.31
CA PHE A 17 -1.01 -3.85 -3.86
C PHE A 17 -2.15 -4.64 -3.19
N MET A 18 -2.37 -5.86 -3.66
CA MET A 18 -3.33 -6.78 -3.04
C MET A 18 -2.59 -7.62 -2.02
N SER A 19 -2.83 -7.36 -0.73
CA SER A 19 -2.27 -8.15 0.36
C SER A 19 -3.26 -9.23 0.77
N LEU A 20 -2.80 -10.48 0.82
CA LEU A 20 -3.60 -11.60 1.33
C LEU A 20 -3.62 -11.57 2.85
N LYS A 21 -2.53 -11.15 3.49
CA LYS A 21 -2.45 -11.04 4.95
C LYS A 21 -3.38 -10.01 5.55
N ASN A 22 -3.62 -8.92 4.83
CA ASN A 22 -4.49 -7.85 5.28
C ASN A 22 -5.94 -8.00 4.79
N ASP A 23 -6.23 -8.95 3.89
CA ASP A 23 -7.50 -9.05 3.16
C ASP A 23 -7.96 -7.70 2.58
N ALA A 24 -7.00 -6.85 2.19
CA ALA A 24 -7.26 -5.48 1.79
C ALA A 24 -6.32 -5.01 0.68
N VAL A 25 -6.81 -4.06 -0.10
CA VAL A 25 -6.02 -3.38 -1.14
C VAL A 25 -5.27 -2.22 -0.51
N VAL A 26 -3.95 -2.37 -0.39
CA VAL A 26 -3.03 -1.34 0.09
C VAL A 26 -2.67 -0.44 -1.09
N ARG A 27 -2.87 0.88 -0.93
CA ARG A 27 -2.44 1.86 -1.94
C ARG A 27 -1.07 2.38 -1.57
N THR A 28 -0.13 2.28 -2.50
CA THR A 28 1.20 2.86 -2.37
C THR A 28 1.33 4.04 -3.33
N LEU A 29 2.07 5.06 -2.92
CA LEU A 29 2.29 6.29 -3.69
C LEU A 29 3.64 6.31 -4.42
N SER A 30 4.47 5.28 -4.20
CA SER A 30 5.79 5.12 -4.79
C SER A 30 6.11 3.65 -5.08
N ILE A 31 7.01 3.43 -6.05
CA ILE A 31 7.57 2.11 -6.38
C ILE A 31 8.35 1.55 -5.16
N LEU A 32 8.98 2.42 -4.36
CA LEU A 32 9.69 1.99 -3.15
C LEU A 32 8.74 1.38 -2.12
N GLU A 33 7.58 2.02 -1.89
CA GLU A 33 6.56 1.49 -0.98
C GLU A 33 5.94 0.20 -1.51
N PHE A 34 5.82 0.07 -2.83
CA PHE A 34 5.32 -1.14 -3.47
C PHE A 34 6.26 -2.33 -3.26
N ASP A 35 7.58 -2.15 -3.45
CA ASP A 35 8.58 -3.19 -3.20
C ASP A 35 8.65 -3.58 -1.71
N PHE A 36 8.48 -2.59 -0.83
CA PHE A 36 8.44 -2.84 0.61
C PHE A 36 7.21 -3.67 1.03
N CYS A 37 6.05 -3.45 0.39
CA CYS A 37 4.85 -4.26 0.63
C CYS A 37 5.10 -5.75 0.34
N PHE A 38 5.88 -6.09 -0.69
CA PHE A 38 6.24 -7.49 -0.95
C PHE A 38 7.06 -8.10 0.19
N HIS A 39 8.05 -7.36 0.69
CA HIS A 39 8.88 -7.83 1.80
C HIS A 39 8.05 -8.09 3.07
N LEU A 40 7.07 -7.23 3.35
CA LEU A 40 6.16 -7.39 4.48
C LEU A 40 5.18 -8.57 4.28
N GLU A 41 4.68 -8.74 3.06
CA GLU A 41 3.79 -9.85 2.70
C GLU A 41 4.48 -11.21 2.87
N TYR A 42 5.73 -11.36 2.42
CA TYR A 42 6.43 -12.64 2.50
C TYR A 42 7.04 -12.96 3.87
N ASN A 43 7.15 -11.99 4.79
CA ASN A 43 7.76 -12.24 6.09
C ASN A 43 6.79 -12.94 7.06
N PRO A 44 7.07 -14.16 7.56
CA PRO A 44 6.14 -14.92 8.40
C PRO A 44 5.83 -14.26 9.75
N ASN A 45 6.66 -13.34 10.23
CA ASN A 45 6.47 -12.66 11.51
C ASN A 45 5.46 -11.51 11.45
N ILE A 46 5.13 -11.03 10.24
CA ILE A 46 4.25 -9.88 10.06
C ILE A 46 2.83 -10.37 9.84
N LYS A 47 1.93 -10.03 10.78
CA LYS A 47 0.51 -10.38 10.74
C LYS A 47 -0.31 -9.43 9.85
N SER A 48 -0.03 -8.14 9.91
CA SER A 48 -0.72 -7.11 9.14
C SER A 48 0.18 -5.89 8.99
N PHE A 49 -0.01 -5.13 7.91
CA PHE A 49 0.70 -3.88 7.66
C PHE A 49 -0.21 -2.88 6.96
N THR A 50 -0.04 -1.59 7.21
CA THR A 50 -0.84 -0.55 6.56
C THR A 50 0.07 0.50 5.98
N SER A 51 -0.21 0.92 4.74
CA SER A 51 0.45 2.09 4.16
C SER A 51 -0.29 3.35 4.59
N GLN A 52 0.45 4.45 4.80
CA GLN A 52 -0.12 5.78 5.01
C GLN A 52 -1.16 5.87 6.16
N PRO A 53 -0.81 5.49 7.41
CA PRO A 53 -1.76 5.48 8.54
C PRO A 53 -2.36 6.86 8.85
N PHE A 54 -1.66 7.94 8.53
CA PHE A 54 -2.09 9.32 8.77
C PHE A 54 -2.31 10.16 7.50
N GLY A 55 -2.04 9.59 6.31
CA GLY A 55 -2.18 10.28 5.02
C GLY A 55 -0.99 11.14 4.64
#